data_AF-A0A2A5M510-F1
#
_entry.id   AF-A0A2A5M510-F1
#
_cell.length_a   1.000
_cell.length_b   1.000
_cell.length_c   1.000
_cell.angle_alpha   90.00
_cell.angle_beta   90.00
_cell.angle_gamma   90.00
#
_symmetry.space_group_name_H-M   'P 1'
#
loop_
_entity.id
_entity.type
_entity.pdbx_description
1 polymer ?
#
loop_
_entity_poly.entity_id
_entity_poly.type
_entity_poly.pdbx_seq_one_letter_code
_entity_poly.pdbx_strand_id
1 'polypeptide(L)'
;MNSIKFKLSLIANLIAIFALIILGIVSFYFTKTSLHESTLKNQTDLLKVTQSTVENFRSTNISFTENLEKDIINLPYQSLNTEENIINNVGPILKYYRHSTDALNTYLGLANGKVLLSEQANDNKKIMPNLYDNLDIKAKEWYQGALKTNNVFIT
;
A
#
# COMPACT_ATOMS: atom_id res chain seq x y z
N MET A 1 3.82 -1.12 -82.17
CA MET A 1 2.84 -0.32 -81.41
C MET A 1 3.49 0.19 -80.11
N ASN A 2 4.51 1.05 -80.22
CA ASN A 2 5.19 1.65 -79.07
C ASN A 2 4.57 3.02 -78.80
N SER A 3 3.38 3.01 -78.22
CA SER A 3 2.67 4.22 -77.85
C SER A 3 3.35 4.85 -76.63
N ILE A 4 3.81 6.09 -76.76
CA ILE A 4 4.33 6.92 -75.66
C ILE A 4 3.40 6.87 -74.43
N LYS A 5 2.10 6.72 -74.65
CA LYS A 5 1.09 6.59 -73.58
C LYS A 5 1.28 5.32 -72.73
N PHE A 6 1.73 4.20 -73.33
CA PHE A 6 2.00 2.96 -72.61
C PHE A 6 3.22 3.08 -71.70
N LYS A 7 4.32 3.69 -72.20
CA LYS A 7 5.52 3.96 -71.40
C LYS A 7 5.24 4.92 -70.24
N LEU A 8 4.45 5.96 -70.48
CA LEU A 8 4.07 6.95 -69.48
C LEU A 8 3.19 6.32 -68.37
N SER A 9 2.21 5.49 -68.75
CA SER A 9 1.37 4.76 -67.80
C SER A 9 2.17 3.77 -66.95
N LEU A 10 3.16 3.10 -67.54
CA LEU A 10 4.02 2.17 -66.82
C LEU A 10 4.90 2.89 -65.77
N ILE A 11 5.47 4.05 -66.12
CA ILE A 11 6.25 4.88 -65.19
C ILE A 11 5.35 5.40 -64.05
N ALA A 12 4.14 5.88 -64.36
CA ALA A 12 3.20 6.38 -63.36
C ALA A 12 2.79 5.27 -62.36
N ASN A 13 2.49 4.07 -62.84
CA ASN A 13 2.17 2.93 -61.97
C ASN A 13 3.37 2.50 -61.10
N LEU A 14 4.59 2.52 -61.64
CA LEU A 14 5.79 2.19 -60.87
C LEU A 14 6.00 3.20 -59.72
N ILE A 15 5.82 4.50 -59.99
CA ILE A 15 5.92 5.56 -58.98
C ILE A 15 4.83 5.38 -57.91
N ALA A 16 3.59 5.07 -58.33
CA ALA A 16 2.49 4.82 -57.38
C ALA A 16 2.78 3.63 -56.46
N ILE A 17 3.30 2.53 -57.00
CA ILE A 17 3.72 1.36 -56.21
C ILE A 17 4.82 1.76 -55.21
N PHE A 18 5.81 2.53 -55.65
CA PHE A 18 6.90 2.98 -54.77
C PHE A 18 6.40 3.88 -53.64
N ALA A 19 5.48 4.81 -53.93
CA ALA A 19 4.86 5.68 -52.95
C ALA A 19 4.05 4.88 -51.91
N LEU A 20 3.31 3.86 -52.33
CA LEU A 20 2.56 2.96 -51.43
C LEU A 20 3.48 2.15 -50.53
N ILE A 21 4.63 1.68 -51.04
CA ILE A 21 5.63 0.97 -50.23
C ILE A 21 6.21 1.90 -49.16
N ILE A 22 6.63 3.12 -49.54
CA ILE A 22 7.17 4.09 -48.58
C ILE A 22 6.13 4.42 -47.51
N LEU A 23 4.87 4.66 -47.91
CA LEU A 23 3.79 4.93 -46.98
C LEU A 23 3.57 3.75 -46.02
N GLY A 24 3.53 2.51 -46.54
CA GLY A 24 3.41 1.31 -45.73
C GLY A 24 4.53 1.15 -44.71
N ILE A 25 5.79 1.41 -45.11
CA ILE A 25 6.95 1.34 -44.21
C ILE A 25 6.86 2.42 -43.12
N VAL A 26 6.57 3.68 -43.49
CA VAL A 26 6.46 4.79 -42.53
C VAL A 26 5.32 4.54 -41.56
N SER A 27 4.14 4.15 -42.05
CA SER A 27 3.00 3.79 -41.21
C SER A 27 3.33 2.63 -40.29
N PHE A 28 4.00 1.58 -40.77
CA PHE A 28 4.39 0.44 -39.94
C PHE A 28 5.36 0.85 -38.81
N TYR A 29 6.38 1.64 -39.12
CA TYR A 29 7.31 2.15 -38.10
C TYR A 29 6.60 3.05 -37.09
N PHE A 30 5.76 3.98 -37.55
CA PHE A 30 4.99 4.85 -36.68
C PHE A 30 4.06 4.06 -35.74
N THR A 31 3.31 3.10 -36.29
CA THR A 31 2.43 2.22 -35.51
C THR A 31 3.23 1.37 -34.51
N LYS A 32 4.38 0.82 -34.90
CA LYS A 32 5.23 0.04 -34.00
C LYS A 32 5.75 0.89 -32.84
N THR A 33 6.23 2.10 -33.10
CA THR A 33 6.72 3.01 -32.07
C THR A 33 5.60 3.46 -31.15
N SER A 34 4.46 3.89 -31.71
CA SER A 34 3.30 4.32 -30.92
C SER A 34 2.74 3.18 -30.04
N LEU A 35 2.67 1.95 -30.56
CA LEU A 35 2.28 0.77 -29.79
C LEU A 35 3.28 0.46 -28.68
N HIS A 36 4.58 0.57 -28.95
CA HIS A 36 5.62 0.35 -27.96
C HIS A 36 5.58 1.40 -26.84
N GLU A 37 5.48 2.68 -27.19
CA GLU A 37 5.35 3.78 -26.22
C GLU A 37 4.08 3.64 -25.37
N SER A 38 2.94 3.31 -25.99
CA SER A 38 1.68 3.06 -25.30
C SER A 38 1.78 1.86 -24.34
N THR A 39 2.42 0.78 -24.78
CA THR A 39 2.65 -0.41 -23.95
C THR A 39 3.55 -0.10 -22.76
N LEU A 40 4.66 0.61 -22.99
CA LEU A 40 5.60 1.02 -21.95
C LEU A 40 4.94 1.95 -20.94
N LYS A 41 4.17 2.93 -21.43
CA LYS A 41 3.38 3.83 -20.58
C LYS A 41 2.39 3.05 -19.73
N ASN A 42 1.62 2.14 -20.32
CA ASN A 42 0.65 1.33 -19.59
C ASN A 42 1.31 0.46 -18.51
N GLN A 43 2.45 -0.19 -18.82
CA GLN A 43 3.20 -0.97 -17.83
C GLN A 43 3.75 -0.09 -16.70
N THR A 44 4.25 1.10 -17.03
CA THR A 44 4.73 2.08 -16.05
C THR A 44 3.61 2.57 -15.14
N ASP A 45 2.44 2.87 -15.71
CA ASP A 45 1.27 3.32 -14.97
C ASP A 45 0.78 2.20 -14.02
N LEU A 46 0.76 0.94 -14.46
CA LEU A 46 0.43 -0.22 -13.60
C LEU A 46 1.42 -0.40 -12.44
N LEU A 47 2.72 -0.23 -12.72
CA LEU A 47 3.75 -0.28 -11.68
C LEU A 47 3.54 0.86 -10.67
N LYS A 48 3.23 2.07 -11.15
CA LYS A 48 2.95 3.22 -10.30
C LYS A 48 1.72 3.01 -9.42
N VAL A 49 0.65 2.41 -9.96
CA VAL A 49 -0.53 2.04 -9.16
C VAL A 49 -0.13 1.08 -8.04
N THR A 50 0.70 0.08 -8.33
CA THR A 50 1.18 -0.87 -7.32
C THR A 50 1.98 -0.17 -6.22
N GLN A 51 2.86 0.75 -6.59
CA GLN A 51 3.61 1.58 -5.64
C GLN A 51 2.65 2.41 -4.77
N SER A 52 1.69 3.10 -5.38
CA SER A 52 0.69 3.89 -4.63
C SER A 52 -0.18 3.04 -3.72
N THR A 53 -0.50 1.79 -4.08
CA THR A 53 -1.21 0.87 -3.18
C THR A 53 -0.42 0.61 -1.90
N VAL A 54 0.89 0.35 -2.01
CA VAL A 54 1.77 0.12 -0.86
C VAL A 54 1.91 1.39 -0.01
N GLU A 55 2.14 2.54 -0.64
CA GLU A 55 2.25 3.83 0.05
C GLU A 55 0.96 4.20 0.80
N ASN A 56 -0.20 4.02 0.16
CA ASN A 56 -1.49 4.29 0.77
C ASN A 56 -1.79 3.33 1.92
N PHE A 57 -1.51 2.04 1.76
CA PHE A 57 -1.67 1.06 2.84
C PHE A 57 -0.81 1.43 4.05
N ARG A 58 0.45 1.78 3.82
CA ARG A 58 1.37 2.24 4.87
C ARG A 58 0.85 3.51 5.55
N SER A 59 0.46 4.52 4.76
CA SER A 59 -0.01 5.81 5.26
C SER A 59 -1.27 5.68 6.12
N THR A 60 -2.25 4.90 5.66
CA THR A 60 -3.48 4.62 6.42
C THR A 60 -3.18 3.95 7.75
N ASN A 61 -2.30 2.96 7.77
CA ASN A 61 -1.95 2.25 9.00
C ASN A 61 -1.14 3.13 9.97
N ILE A 62 -0.27 4.00 9.47
CA ILE A 62 0.43 5.00 10.31
C ILE A 62 -0.60 5.94 10.95
N SER A 63 -1.51 6.52 10.16
CA SER A 63 -2.53 7.43 10.67
C SER A 63 -3.44 6.74 11.69
N PHE A 64 -3.79 5.48 11.46
CA PHE A 64 -4.51 4.66 12.43
C PHE A 64 -3.76 4.54 13.76
N THR A 65 -2.46 4.21 13.73
CA THR A 65 -1.63 4.09 14.94
C THR A 65 -1.48 5.42 15.68
N GLU A 66 -1.28 6.52 14.96
CA GLU A 66 -1.17 7.86 15.57
C GLU A 66 -2.49 8.32 16.22
N ASN A 67 -3.64 7.99 15.61
CA ASN A 67 -4.94 8.31 16.21
C ASN A 67 -5.21 7.46 17.46
N LEU A 68 -4.84 6.17 17.42
CA LEU A 68 -4.91 5.30 18.60
C LEU A 68 -4.04 5.83 19.73
N GLU A 69 -2.80 6.24 19.43
CA GLU A 69 -1.90 6.86 20.40
C GLU A 69 -2.55 8.10 21.03
N LYS A 70 -3.06 9.02 20.20
CA LYS A 70 -3.72 10.26 20.66
C LYS A 70 -4.87 9.96 21.63
N ASP A 71 -5.72 8.99 21.32
CA ASP A 71 -6.84 8.65 22.19
C ASP A 71 -6.40 8.02 23.52
N ILE A 72 -5.31 7.24 23.51
CA ILE A 72 -4.74 6.67 24.73
C ILE A 72 -4.11 7.76 25.60
N ILE A 73 -3.30 8.67 25.03
CA ILE A 73 -2.64 9.75 25.81
C ILE A 73 -3.62 10.81 26.30
N ASN A 74 -4.78 10.94 25.67
CA ASN A 74 -5.85 11.83 26.11
C ASN A 74 -6.57 11.33 27.38
N LEU A 75 -6.35 10.08 27.79
CA LEU A 75 -6.87 9.58 29.06
C LEU A 75 -6.18 10.29 30.25
N PRO A 76 -6.91 10.53 31.35
CA PRO A 76 -6.30 11.12 32.53
C PRO A 76 -5.22 10.18 33.09
N TYR A 77 -4.17 10.74 33.70
CA TYR A 77 -3.07 9.94 34.26
C TYR A 77 -3.54 8.84 35.22
N GLN A 78 -4.60 9.10 35.98
CA GLN A 78 -5.21 8.12 36.89
C GLN A 78 -5.76 6.88 36.15
N SER A 79 -6.15 7.01 34.87
CA SER A 79 -6.59 5.88 34.04
C SER A 79 -5.42 5.07 33.46
N LEU A 80 -4.18 5.54 33.59
CA LEU A 80 -2.98 4.93 32.98
C LEU A 80 -1.93 4.48 34.01
N ASN A 81 -2.15 4.75 35.30
CA ASN A 81 -1.12 4.56 36.33
C ASN A 81 -1.09 3.18 36.99
N THR A 82 -2.12 2.35 36.81
CA THR A 82 -2.18 0.98 37.33
C THR A 82 -2.61 0.00 36.24
N GLU A 83 -2.24 -1.26 36.40
CA GLU A 83 -2.63 -2.34 35.47
C GLU A 83 -4.15 -2.47 35.33
N GLU A 84 -4.89 -2.41 36.44
CA GLU A 84 -6.34 -2.47 36.45
C GLU A 84 -6.96 -1.30 35.68
N ASN A 85 -6.46 -0.09 35.89
CA ASN A 85 -6.95 1.09 35.19
C ASN A 85 -6.63 1.01 33.69
N ILE A 86 -5.43 0.54 33.33
CA ILE A 86 -5.05 0.32 31.93
C ILE A 86 -6.00 -0.70 31.27
N ILE A 87 -6.28 -1.84 31.90
CA ILE A 87 -7.22 -2.83 31.37
C ILE A 87 -8.61 -2.20 31.15
N ASN A 88 -9.14 -1.51 32.15
CA ASN A 88 -10.51 -0.99 32.13
C ASN A 88 -10.70 0.21 31.19
N ASN A 89 -9.67 1.05 31.01
CA ASN A 89 -9.77 2.26 30.20
C ASN A 89 -9.16 2.11 28.80
N VAL A 90 -8.00 1.46 28.68
CA VAL A 90 -7.30 1.30 27.39
C VAL A 90 -7.80 0.06 26.63
N GLY A 91 -8.20 -1.01 27.34
CA GLY A 91 -8.72 -2.23 26.73
C GLY A 91 -9.88 -1.99 25.75
N PRO A 92 -10.93 -1.25 26.14
CA PRO A 92 -12.02 -0.90 25.23
C PRO A 92 -11.53 -0.12 23.99
N ILE A 93 -10.62 0.85 24.16
CA ILE A 93 -10.06 1.64 23.04
C ILE A 93 -9.35 0.72 22.04
N LEU A 94 -8.46 -0.16 22.52
CA LEU A 94 -7.76 -1.13 21.67
C LEU A 94 -8.72 -2.01 20.90
N LYS A 95 -9.78 -2.50 21.54
CA LYS A 95 -10.82 -3.32 20.89
C LYS A 95 -11.59 -2.55 19.82
N TYR A 96 -12.02 -1.33 20.10
CA TYR A 96 -12.77 -0.53 19.13
C TYR A 96 -11.92 -0.16 17.92
N TYR A 97 -10.66 0.24 18.12
CA TYR A 97 -9.73 0.50 17.02
C TYR A 97 -9.44 -0.76 16.20
N ARG A 98 -9.31 -1.92 16.85
CA ARG A 98 -9.15 -3.18 16.12
C ARG A 98 -10.35 -3.47 15.23
N HIS A 99 -11.57 -3.31 15.77
CA HIS A 99 -12.81 -3.53 15.03
C HIS A 99 -13.04 -2.51 13.91
N SER A 100 -12.58 -1.26 14.06
CA SER A 100 -12.79 -0.22 13.04
C SER A 100 -11.98 -0.45 11.77
N THR A 101 -10.89 -1.22 11.85
CA THR A 101 -9.99 -1.51 10.72
C THR A 101 -9.87 -2.99 10.39
N ASP A 102 -10.61 -3.84 11.10
CA ASP A 102 -10.45 -5.30 11.07
C ASP A 102 -8.99 -5.75 11.27
N ALA A 103 -8.26 -5.03 12.14
CA ALA A 103 -6.88 -5.39 12.46
C ALA A 103 -6.84 -6.74 13.17
N LEU A 104 -5.78 -7.51 12.90
CA LEU A 104 -5.59 -8.82 13.55
C LEU A 104 -5.46 -8.66 15.06
N ASN A 105 -4.54 -7.80 15.48
CA ASN A 105 -4.23 -7.53 16.88
C ASN A 105 -3.98 -6.04 17.11
N THR A 106 -4.46 -5.52 18.23
CA THR A 106 -4.04 -4.23 18.78
C THR A 106 -3.61 -4.44 20.22
N TYR A 107 -2.53 -3.78 20.62
CA TYR A 107 -1.93 -4.04 21.92
C TYR A 107 -1.14 -2.86 22.48
N LEU A 108 -0.98 -2.85 23.80
CA LEU A 108 -0.13 -1.91 24.53
C LEU A 108 0.91 -2.69 25.33
N GLY A 109 2.18 -2.55 24.95
CA GLY A 109 3.31 -3.12 25.69
C GLY A 109 3.73 -2.25 26.86
N LEU A 110 3.75 -2.80 28.07
CA LEU A 110 4.11 -2.10 29.30
C LEU A 110 5.58 -2.24 29.63
N ALA A 111 6.13 -1.24 30.34
CA ALA A 111 7.53 -1.22 30.77
C ALA A 111 7.91 -2.37 31.72
N ASN A 112 6.94 -3.02 32.37
CA ASN A 112 7.18 -4.21 33.20
C ASN A 112 7.27 -5.51 32.38
N GLY A 113 7.06 -5.46 31.06
CA GLY A 113 7.12 -6.63 30.17
C GLY A 113 5.76 -7.28 29.90
N LYS A 114 4.69 -6.83 30.56
CA LYS A 114 3.33 -7.27 30.25
C LYS A 114 2.77 -6.56 29.03
N VAL A 115 1.79 -7.16 28.37
CA VAL A 115 1.12 -6.61 27.20
C VAL A 115 -0.38 -6.73 27.32
N LEU A 116 -1.07 -5.61 27.18
CA LEU A 116 -2.52 -5.58 27.08
C LEU A 116 -2.87 -5.90 25.63
N LEU A 117 -3.56 -7.01 25.39
CA LEU A 117 -3.73 -7.54 24.04
C LEU A 117 -5.21 -7.72 23.69
N SER A 118 -5.61 -7.13 22.56
CA SER A 118 -6.90 -7.33 21.90
C SER A 118 -6.67 -8.09 20.60
N GLU A 119 -7.24 -9.29 20.49
CA GLU A 119 -7.04 -10.18 19.33
C GLU A 119 -8.38 -10.51 18.67
N GLN A 120 -8.39 -10.58 17.35
CA GLN A 120 -9.57 -11.00 16.58
C GLN A 120 -10.03 -12.42 16.95
N ALA A 121 -9.10 -13.33 17.24
CA ALA A 121 -9.39 -14.71 17.63
C ALA A 121 -10.26 -14.85 18.90
N ASN A 122 -10.27 -13.80 19.74
CA ASN A 122 -10.97 -13.78 21.01
C ASN A 122 -12.36 -13.11 20.94
N ASP A 123 -12.75 -12.54 19.78
CA ASP A 123 -14.04 -11.89 19.61
C ASP A 123 -15.21 -12.84 19.76
N ASN A 124 -15.11 -14.05 19.18
CA ASN A 124 -16.14 -15.08 19.28
C ASN A 124 -16.35 -15.55 20.73
N LYS A 125 -15.32 -15.42 21.57
CA LYS A 125 -15.36 -15.79 22.99
C LYS A 125 -15.82 -14.63 23.88
N LYS A 126 -16.08 -13.45 23.31
CA LYS A 126 -16.41 -12.20 24.02
C LYS A 126 -15.40 -11.85 25.12
N ILE A 127 -14.15 -12.29 24.96
CA ILE A 127 -13.09 -12.00 25.92
C ILE A 127 -12.67 -10.54 25.73
N MET A 128 -12.60 -9.81 26.83
CA MET A 128 -12.06 -8.45 26.83
C MET A 128 -10.54 -8.47 26.82
N PRO A 129 -9.88 -7.44 26.26
CA PRO A 129 -8.43 -7.35 26.28
C PRO A 129 -7.89 -7.48 27.70
N ASN A 130 -6.84 -8.30 27.85
CA ASN A 130 -6.24 -8.60 29.15
C ASN A 130 -4.72 -8.53 29.07
N LEU A 131 -4.06 -8.48 30.23
CA LEU A 131 -2.62 -8.45 30.35
C LEU A 131 -2.03 -9.87 30.27
N TYR A 132 -1.03 -10.03 29.41
CA TYR A 132 -0.22 -11.23 29.28
C TYR A 132 1.22 -10.90 29.65
N ASP A 133 1.92 -11.79 30.32
CA ASP A 133 3.31 -11.61 30.77
C ASP A 133 4.31 -12.52 30.04
N ASN A 134 3.84 -13.44 29.20
CA ASN A 134 4.61 -14.52 28.59
C ASN A 134 5.03 -14.27 27.12
N LEU A 135 4.99 -13.01 26.65
CA LEU A 135 5.27 -12.66 25.24
C LEU A 135 6.65 -12.03 24.99
N ASP A 136 7.48 -11.88 26.04
CA ASP A 136 8.84 -11.35 25.97
C ASP A 136 8.95 -10.05 25.14
N ILE A 137 8.00 -9.14 25.32
CA ILE A 137 7.85 -7.95 24.46
C ILE A 137 9.09 -7.06 24.45
N LYS A 138 9.87 -7.05 25.53
CA LYS A 138 11.08 -6.23 25.64
C LYS A 138 12.17 -6.63 24.66
N ALA A 139 12.17 -7.87 24.18
CA ALA A 139 13.13 -8.33 23.16
C ALA A 139 12.61 -8.12 21.73
N LYS A 140 11.34 -7.73 21.55
CA LYS A 140 10.73 -7.61 20.22
C LYS A 140 11.20 -6.34 19.50
N GLU A 141 11.41 -6.46 18.19
CA GLU A 141 11.84 -5.36 17.33
C GLU A 141 10.84 -4.21 17.33
N TRP A 142 9.54 -4.48 17.29
CA TRP A 142 8.52 -3.42 17.32
C TRP A 142 8.58 -2.58 18.60
N TYR A 143 8.90 -3.21 19.75
CA TYR A 143 9.00 -2.53 21.03
C TYR A 143 10.30 -1.72 21.12
N GLN A 144 11.44 -2.36 20.84
CA GLN A 144 12.75 -1.70 20.89
C GLN A 144 12.93 -0.65 19.80
N GLY A 145 12.33 -0.87 18.63
CA GLY A 145 12.31 0.06 17.52
C GLY A 145 11.51 1.30 17.87
N ALA A 146 10.29 1.16 18.39
CA ALA A 146 9.45 2.27 18.82
C ALA A 146 10.11 3.12 19.91
N LEU A 147 10.85 2.53 20.85
CA LEU A 147 11.58 3.28 21.89
C LEU A 147 12.74 4.15 21.35
N LYS A 148 13.21 3.91 20.12
CA LYS A 148 14.36 4.61 19.52
C LYS A 148 13.95 5.75 18.59
N THR A 149 12.65 5.97 18.38
CA THR A 149 12.12 6.97 17.45
C THR A 149 10.92 7.68 18.07
N ASN A 150 10.69 8.93 17.67
CA ASN A 150 9.49 9.69 18.04
C ASN A 150 8.34 9.49 17.03
N ASN A 151 8.55 8.69 15.98
CA ASN A 151 7.57 8.39 14.94
C ASN A 151 7.16 6.91 14.99
N VAL A 152 6.08 6.55 14.30
CA VAL A 152 5.64 5.14 14.15
C VAL A 152 6.79 4.28 13.58
N PHE A 153 7.18 3.25 14.33
CA PHE A 153 8.15 2.26 13.89
C PHE A 153 7.44 1.13 13.13
N ILE A 154 7.98 0.76 11.97
CA ILE A 154 7.45 -0.29 11.10
C ILE A 154 8.57 -1.32 10.91
N THR A 155 8.26 -2.58 11.18
CA THR A 155 9.14 -3.74 10.97
C THR A 155 9.05 -4.22 9.53
#